data_AF-A0A0W1LBR9-F1
#
_entry.id   AF-A0A0W1LBR9-F1
#
_cell.length_a   1.000
_cell.length_b   1.000
_cell.length_c   1.000
_cell.angle_alpha   90.00
_cell.angle_beta   90.00
_cell.angle_gamma   90.00
#
_symmetry.space_group_name_H-M   'P 1'
#
loop_
_entity.id
_entity.type
_entity.pdbx_description
1 polymer ?
#
loop_
_entity_poly.entity_id
_entity_poly.type
_entity_poly.pdbx_seq_one_letter_code
_entity_poly.pdbx_strand_id
1 'polypeptide(L)'
;MKKVILVLVVVIAGYFINSKFIDLAYSLGFAELKKEAVLINSEKMKVKCHSYAFGWFDEIKLENKFQACVNEHKANGYQIIESSST
;
A
#
# COMPACT_ATOMS: atom_id res chain seq x y z
N MET A 1 -25.73 -35.85 -1.09
CA MET A 1 -24.54 -35.95 -0.22
C MET A 1 -23.21 -35.98 -0.98
N LYS A 2 -22.96 -36.91 -1.91
CA LYS A 2 -21.67 -36.97 -2.67
C LYS A 2 -21.29 -35.66 -3.41
N LYS A 3 -22.25 -34.98 -4.05
CA LYS A 3 -22.02 -33.70 -4.74
C LYS A 3 -21.64 -32.56 -3.77
N VAL A 4 -22.22 -32.56 -2.56
CA VAL A 4 -21.94 -31.55 -1.53
C VAL A 4 -20.53 -31.72 -0.97
N ILE A 5 -20.11 -32.97 -0.72
CA ILE A 5 -18.75 -33.30 -0.29
C ILE A 5 -17.73 -32.87 -1.35
N LEU A 6 -18.00 -33.14 -2.63
CA LEU A 6 -17.11 -32.75 -3.73
C LEU A 6 -16.95 -31.23 -3.84
N VAL A 7 -18.05 -30.48 -3.73
CA VAL A 7 -18.01 -29.00 -3.72
C VAL A 7 -17.19 -28.50 -2.53
N LEU A 8 -17.38 -29.09 -1.34
CA LEU A 8 -16.64 -28.71 -0.14
C LEU A 8 -15.12 -28.91 -0.31
N VAL A 9 -14.73 -30.05 -0.90
CA VAL A 9 -13.31 -30.36 -1.17
C VAL A 9 -12.70 -29.38 -2.16
N VAL A 10 -13.42 -29.00 -3.22
CA VAL A 10 -12.95 -28.02 -4.21
C VAL A 10 -12.78 -26.64 -3.57
N VAL A 11 -13.72 -26.21 -2.72
CA VAL A 11 -13.63 -24.93 -2.00
C VAL A 11 -12.43 -24.91 -1.07
N ILE A 12 -12.22 -25.98 -0.29
CA ILE A 12 -11.07 -26.09 0.62
C ILE A 12 -9.77 -26.09 -0.18
N ALA A 13 -9.65 -26.89 -1.24
CA ALA A 13 -8.46 -26.94 -2.07
C ALA A 13 -8.17 -25.58 -2.73
N GLY A 14 -9.19 -24.92 -3.27
CA GLY A 14 -9.07 -23.58 -3.86
C GLY A 14 -8.59 -22.54 -2.85
N TYR A 15 -9.12 -22.58 -1.62
CA TYR A 15 -8.68 -21.70 -0.53
C TYR A 15 -7.22 -21.91 -0.16
N PHE A 16 -6.77 -23.17 -0.02
CA PHE A 16 -5.37 -23.50 0.28
C PHE A 16 -4.43 -23.09 -0.85
N ILE A 17 -4.82 -23.26 -2.11
CA ILE A 17 -4.02 -22.80 -3.25
C ILE A 17 -3.89 -21.28 -3.19
N ASN A 18 -5.00 -20.55 -3.01
CA ASN A 18 -4.98 -19.09 -2.93
C ASN A 18 -4.09 -18.57 -1.79
N SER A 19 -4.17 -19.15 -0.59
CA SER A 19 -3.31 -18.71 0.52
C SER A 19 -1.82 -18.94 0.23
N LYS A 20 -1.47 -20.09 -0.34
CA LYS A 20 -0.08 -20.37 -0.75
C LYS A 20 0.40 -19.47 -1.88
N PHE A 21 -0.47 -19.08 -2.81
CA PHE A 21 -0.14 -18.10 -3.85
C PHE A 21 0.16 -16.72 -3.27
N ILE A 22 -0.60 -16.27 -2.27
CA ILE A 22 -0.36 -14.98 -1.61
C ILE A 22 0.99 -15.00 -0.89
N ASP A 23 1.25 -16.02 -0.06
CA ASP A 23 2.54 -16.16 0.63
C ASP A 23 3.71 -16.19 -0.36
N LEU A 24 3.56 -16.91 -1.47
CA LEU A 24 4.57 -17.00 -2.51
C LEU A 24 4.79 -15.63 -3.18
N ALA A 25 3.72 -14.91 -3.52
CA ALA A 25 3.82 -13.59 -4.13
C ALA A 25 4.59 -12.62 -3.22
N TYR A 26 4.26 -12.57 -1.92
CA TYR A 26 5.00 -11.74 -0.96
C TYR A 26 6.47 -12.17 -0.83
N SER A 27 6.77 -13.47 -0.83
CA SER A 27 8.15 -13.96 -0.82
C SER A 27 8.94 -13.56 -2.08
N LEU A 28 8.25 -13.34 -3.20
CA LEU A 28 8.83 -12.94 -4.49
C LEU A 28 8.86 -11.41 -4.66
N GLY A 29 8.63 -10.64 -3.61
CA GLY A 29 8.70 -9.17 -3.63
C GLY A 29 7.45 -8.48 -4.14
N PHE A 30 6.30 -9.19 -4.19
CA PHE A 30 5.00 -8.53 -4.27
C PHE A 30 4.73 -7.87 -2.92
N ALA A 31 4.38 -6.59 -2.90
CA ALA A 31 4.07 -5.89 -1.67
C ALA A 31 2.86 -4.97 -1.85
N GLU A 32 2.39 -4.41 -0.75
CA GLU A 32 1.57 -3.22 -0.73
C GLU A 32 2.39 -2.13 -0.05
N LEU A 33 2.45 -0.95 -0.65
CA LEU A 33 3.01 0.24 -0.01
C LEU A 33 1.97 1.34 -0.10
N LYS A 34 1.59 1.87 1.05
CA LYS A 34 0.69 3.01 1.15
C LYS A 34 1.28 4.04 2.11
N LYS A 35 1.66 5.19 1.58
CA LYS A 35 2.11 6.33 2.39
C LYS A 35 1.27 7.55 2.10
N GLU A 36 0.86 8.23 3.14
CA GLU A 36 0.09 9.46 3.06
C GLU A 36 0.60 10.45 4.09
N ALA A 37 0.69 11.73 3.71
CA ALA A 37 0.94 12.83 4.62
C ALA A 37 0.05 14.01 4.24
N VAL A 38 -0.56 14.63 5.26
CA VAL A 38 -1.28 15.89 5.12
C VAL A 38 -0.40 16.99 5.69
N LEU A 39 -0.19 18.05 4.91
CA LEU A 39 0.57 19.21 5.31
C LEU A 39 -0.31 20.46 5.31
N ILE A 40 -0.01 21.41 6.19
CA ILE A 40 -0.73 22.69 6.33
C ILE A 40 0.25 23.87 6.30
N ASN A 41 -0.12 24.98 5.67
CA ASN A 41 0.65 26.23 5.75
C ASN A 41 0.06 27.23 6.78
N SER A 42 0.70 28.40 6.92
CA SER A 42 0.24 29.50 7.77
C SER A 42 -1.15 30.04 7.42
N GLU A 43 -1.56 29.90 6.16
CA GLU A 43 -2.88 30.29 5.66
C GLU A 43 -3.95 29.21 5.84
N LYS A 44 -3.62 28.13 6.57
CA LYS A 44 -4.47 26.95 6.81
C LYS A 44 -4.84 26.17 5.53
N MET A 45 -4.11 26.36 4.44
CA MET A 45 -4.25 25.54 3.24
C MET A 45 -3.66 24.16 3.48
N LYS A 46 -4.43 23.12 3.12
CA LYS A 46 -4.03 21.73 3.29
C LYS A 46 -3.65 21.09 1.95
N VAL A 47 -2.55 20.37 1.93
CA VAL A 47 -2.10 19.56 0.79
C VAL A 47 -1.86 18.13 1.23
N LYS A 48 -2.08 17.17 0.34
CA LYS A 48 -1.92 15.74 0.63
C LYS A 48 -0.87 15.14 -0.30
N CYS A 49 0.26 14.72 0.28
CA CYS A 49 1.22 13.86 -0.40
C CYS A 49 0.80 12.41 -0.20
N HIS A 50 0.72 11.62 -1.28
CA HIS A 50 0.41 10.21 -1.19
C HIS A 50 1.22 9.38 -2.18
N SER A 51 1.52 8.15 -1.80
CA SER A 51 2.22 7.16 -2.61
C SER A 51 1.57 5.81 -2.37
N TYR A 52 1.05 5.20 -3.43
CA TYR A 52 0.40 3.89 -3.36
C TYR A 52 0.94 2.98 -4.47
N ALA A 53 1.32 1.77 -4.09
CA ALA A 53 1.56 0.68 -5.02
C ALA A 53 1.12 -0.66 -4.43
N PHE A 54 0.66 -1.54 -5.32
CA PHE A 54 0.29 -2.90 -5.01
C PHE A 54 0.83 -3.79 -6.13
N GLY A 55 1.73 -4.71 -5.80
CA GLY A 55 2.43 -5.52 -6.77
C GLY A 55 3.94 -5.55 -6.59
N TRP A 56 4.67 -5.80 -7.68
CA TRP A 56 6.12 -5.66 -7.72
C TRP A 56 6.49 -4.22 -8.07
N PHE A 57 7.20 -3.55 -7.18
CA PHE A 57 7.64 -2.18 -7.39
C PHE A 57 8.98 -1.92 -6.71
N ASP A 58 9.61 -0.83 -7.13
CA ASP A 58 10.81 -0.29 -6.49
C ASP A 58 10.38 0.61 -5.32
N GLU A 59 10.51 0.07 -4.10
CA GLU A 59 10.19 0.77 -2.85
C GLU A 59 10.94 2.09 -2.71
N ILE A 60 12.24 2.12 -3.06
CA ILE A 60 13.09 3.30 -2.93
C ILE A 60 12.59 4.40 -3.86
N LYS A 61 12.20 4.03 -5.09
CA LYS A 61 11.64 4.98 -6.05
C LYS A 61 10.32 5.56 -5.59
N LEU A 62 9.43 4.75 -5.00
CA LEU A 62 8.16 5.23 -4.45
C LEU A 62 8.37 6.12 -3.23
N GLU A 63 9.32 5.77 -2.36
CA GLU A 63 9.68 6.55 -1.19
C GLU A 63 10.25 7.90 -1.59
N ASN A 64 11.17 7.93 -2.55
CA ASN A 64 11.78 9.16 -3.03
C ASN A 64 10.74 10.11 -3.62
N LYS A 65 9.75 9.59 -4.36
CA LYS A 65 8.62 10.40 -4.86
C LYS A 65 7.78 10.99 -3.73
N PHE A 66 7.48 10.18 -2.71
CA PHE A 66 6.73 10.65 -1.54
C PHE A 66 7.49 11.76 -0.79
N GLN A 67 8.77 11.52 -0.51
CA GLN A 67 9.62 12.49 0.18
C GLN A 67 9.84 13.75 -0.66
N ALA A 68 9.94 13.65 -1.98
CA ALA A 68 10.03 14.82 -2.86
C ALA A 68 8.81 15.74 -2.70
N CYS A 69 7.59 15.18 -2.73
CA CYS A 69 6.36 15.94 -2.49
C CYS A 69 6.37 16.63 -1.10
N VAL A 70 6.72 15.88 -0.05
CA VAL A 70 6.77 16.42 1.32
C VAL A 70 7.80 17.54 1.43
N ASN A 71 8.99 17.35 0.87
CA ASN A 71 10.09 18.31 0.93
C ASN A 71 9.80 19.57 0.12
N GLU A 72 9.16 19.45 -1.04
CA GLU A 72 8.71 20.58 -1.84
C GLU A 72 7.71 21.45 -1.05
N HIS A 73 6.70 20.84 -0.44
CA HIS A 73 5.74 21.59 0.36
C HIS A 73 6.35 22.17 1.64
N LYS A 74 7.26 21.44 2.31
CA LYS A 74 8.01 22.00 3.45
C LYS A 74 8.86 23.21 3.07
N ALA A 75 9.52 23.18 1.91
CA ALA A 75 10.28 24.32 1.39
C ALA A 75 9.37 25.54 1.14
N ASN A 76 8.11 25.30 0.81
CA ASN A 76 7.07 26.32 0.63
C ASN A 76 6.34 26.72 1.93
N GLY A 77 6.88 26.36 3.11
CA GLY A 77 6.34 26.77 4.41
C GLY A 77 5.19 25.92 4.94
N TYR A 78 4.95 24.72 4.38
CA TYR A 78 3.98 23.77 4.93
C TYR A 78 4.60 22.91 6.04
N GLN A 79 3.78 22.49 7.00
CA GLN A 79 4.15 21.59 8.09
C GLN A 79 3.27 20.34 8.06
N ILE A 80 3.84 19.18 8.35
CA ILE A 80 3.09 17.92 8.43
C ILE A 80 2.19 17.96 9.66
N ILE A 81 0.89 17.69 9.46
CA ILE A 81 -0.10 17.57 10.55
C ILE A 81 -0.63 16.15 10.72
N GLU A 82 -0.51 15.33 9.68
CA GLU A 82 -0.94 13.93 9.71
C GLU A 82 -0.03 13.12 8.80
N SER A 83 0.32 11.91 9.21
CA SER A 83 1.07 10.97 8.40
C SER A 83 0.66 9.54 8.70
N SER A 84 0.52 8.72 7.67
CA SER A 84 0.21 7.30 7.75
C SER A 84 1.11 6.53 6.78
N SER A 85 1.54 5.35 7.21
CA SER A 85 2.31 4.42 6.38
C SER A 85 1.90 2.99 6.69
N THR A 86 1.65 2.21 5.64
CA THR A 86 1.46 0.76 5.68
C THR A 86 2.36 0.12 4.63
#